data_AF-A0A816GYZ6-F1
#
_entry.id   AF-A0A816GYZ6-F1
#
_cell.length_a   1.000
_cell.length_b   1.000
_cell.length_c   1.000
_cell.angle_alpha   90.00
_cell.angle_beta   90.00
_cell.angle_gamma   90.00
#
_symmetry.space_group_name_H-M   'P 1'
#
loop_
_entity.id
_entity.type
_entity.pdbx_description
1 polymer ?
#
loop_
_entity_poly.entity_id
_entity_poly.type
_entity_poly.pdbx_seq_one_letter_code
_entity_poly.pdbx_strand_id
1 'polypeptide(L)'
;MILVLDNASYHHAHGPDYIDPYKMNKAEVVEKLLSYNIDSIEVEREGKVRMDSSTFNKHGGSRAPTLLELQTALTSHLQNIGYLGKTEVQKQFEYHGYTLIYTPPCMPQFQPIELVWAYVKRYVASQFKLGCSMSELKQLTLQGFYGDGDKHIGVTSDFILKVIEHVHGVINRYIKEDVQLDGTIDKLIVKPSTVAINSSDIINDQVNELGAFMGEMEDEYVEQEKIEDEYSS
;
A
#
# COMPACT_ATOMS: atom_id res chain seq x y z
N MET A 1 17.05 -9.67 -0.79
CA MET A 1 16.41 -10.21 0.44
C MET A 1 14.96 -9.72 0.46
N ILE A 2 14.00 -10.48 0.99
CA ILE A 2 12.58 -10.08 0.98
C ILE A 2 12.22 -9.46 2.33
N LEU A 3 11.55 -8.32 2.30
CA LEU A 3 10.95 -7.70 3.49
C LEU A 3 9.44 -7.59 3.28
N VAL A 4 8.71 -8.05 4.29
CA VAL A 4 7.25 -8.00 4.32
C VAL A 4 6.86 -6.83 5.22
N LEU A 5 6.07 -5.91 4.68
CA LEU A 5 5.46 -4.83 5.44
C LEU A 5 3.95 -5.09 5.57
N ASP A 6 3.37 -4.60 6.66
CA ASP A 6 1.92 -4.44 6.70
C ASP A 6 1.47 -3.38 5.67
N ASN A 7 0.21 -3.41 5.27
CA ASN A 7 -0.34 -2.46 4.31
C ASN A 7 -0.78 -1.14 4.97
N ALA A 8 -0.12 -0.71 6.05
CA ALA A 8 -0.53 0.49 6.76
C ALA A 8 -0.26 1.76 5.94
N SER A 9 -1.14 2.76 6.06
CA SER A 9 -1.12 4.01 5.28
C SER A 9 0.21 4.76 5.35
N TYR A 10 0.91 4.72 6.49
CA TYR A 10 2.19 5.40 6.67
C TYR A 10 3.34 4.77 5.86
N HIS A 11 3.18 3.55 5.34
CA HIS A 11 4.13 2.96 4.38
C HIS A 11 3.96 3.51 2.96
N HIS A 12 2.86 4.22 2.71
CA HIS A 12 2.48 4.76 1.39
C HIS A 12 2.89 6.22 1.18
N ALA A 13 3.80 6.73 2.02
CA ALA A 13 4.29 8.09 1.90
C ALA A 13 5.06 8.30 0.59
N HIS A 14 4.64 9.31 -0.18
CA HIS A 14 5.29 9.72 -1.41
C HIS A 14 6.21 10.92 -1.17
N GLY A 15 7.35 10.94 -1.86
CA GLY A 15 8.31 12.03 -1.80
C GLY A 15 7.84 13.31 -2.49
N PRO A 16 8.57 14.42 -2.33
CA PRO A 16 8.25 15.71 -2.97
C PRO A 16 8.37 15.67 -4.50
N ASP A 17 9.02 14.66 -5.06
CA ASP A 17 9.17 14.40 -6.49
C ASP A 17 7.97 13.62 -7.08
N TYR A 18 7.01 13.20 -6.26
CA TYR A 18 5.82 12.50 -6.68
C TYR A 18 4.90 13.38 -7.52
N ILE A 19 4.41 12.79 -8.60
CA ILE A 19 3.53 13.44 -9.56
C ILE A 19 2.20 12.73 -9.47
N ASP A 20 1.17 13.45 -9.02
CA ASP A 20 -0.22 13.01 -9.04
C ASP A 20 -0.95 13.71 -10.20
N PRO A 21 -1.12 13.05 -11.36
CA PRO A 21 -1.80 13.66 -12.50
C PRO A 21 -3.23 14.10 -12.19
N TYR A 22 -3.93 13.42 -11.27
CA TYR A 22 -5.34 13.70 -10.99
C TYR A 22 -5.55 14.96 -10.14
N LYS A 23 -4.52 15.43 -9.43
CA LYS A 23 -4.51 16.73 -8.75
C LYS A 23 -4.06 17.90 -9.63
N MET A 24 -3.54 17.60 -10.82
CA MET A 24 -3.08 18.62 -11.76
C MET A 24 -4.22 19.16 -12.62
N ASN A 25 -4.17 20.46 -12.88
CA ASN A 25 -5.03 21.09 -13.87
C ASN A 25 -4.53 20.79 -15.30
N LYS A 26 -5.34 21.15 -16.30
CA LYS A 26 -5.05 20.83 -17.71
C LYS A 26 -3.70 21.39 -18.17
N ALA A 27 -3.37 22.62 -17.81
CA ALA A 27 -2.13 23.25 -18.26
C ALA A 27 -0.90 22.54 -17.66
N GLU A 28 -0.96 22.19 -16.37
CA GLU A 28 0.11 21.46 -15.67
C GLU A 28 0.34 20.07 -16.26
N VAL A 29 -0.73 19.32 -16.56
CA VAL A 29 -0.61 18.00 -17.20
C VAL A 29 0.04 18.12 -18.58
N VAL A 30 -0.37 19.12 -19.36
CA VAL A 30 0.21 19.36 -20.70
C VAL A 30 1.68 19.73 -20.62
N GLU A 31 2.06 20.63 -19.70
CA GLU A 31 3.45 20.98 -19.47
C GLU A 31 4.28 19.75 -19.11
N LYS A 32 3.78 18.90 -18.21
CA LYS A 32 4.46 17.66 -17.82
C LYS A 32 4.59 16.68 -18.98
N LEU A 33 3.54 16.43 -19.74
CA LEU A 33 3.61 15.58 -20.94
C LEU A 33 4.69 16.06 -21.91
N LEU A 34 4.75 17.37 -22.18
CA LEU A 34 5.76 17.97 -23.05
C LEU A 34 7.17 17.85 -22.45
N SER A 35 7.33 18.02 -21.13
CA SER A 35 8.62 17.85 -20.44
C SER A 35 9.20 16.43 -20.55
N TYR A 36 8.33 15.43 -20.72
CA TYR A 36 8.69 14.03 -20.99
C TYR A 36 8.83 13.72 -22.49
N ASN A 37 8.81 14.74 -23.36
CA ASN A 37 8.84 14.62 -24.83
C ASN A 37 7.67 13.78 -25.40
N ILE A 38 6.50 13.82 -24.75
CA ILE A 38 5.29 13.17 -25.25
C ILE A 38 4.58 14.14 -26.20
N ASP A 39 4.82 13.94 -27.49
CA ASP A 39 4.31 14.80 -28.56
C ASP A 39 2.90 14.43 -29.05
N SER A 40 2.38 13.27 -28.63
CA SER A 40 1.08 12.75 -29.01
C SER A 40 0.59 11.69 -28.02
N ILE A 41 -0.74 11.57 -27.91
CA ILE A 41 -1.41 10.54 -27.11
C ILE A 41 -2.41 9.76 -27.97
N GLU A 42 -2.63 8.50 -27.62
CA GLU A 42 -3.68 7.67 -28.21
C GLU A 42 -4.82 7.52 -27.20
N VAL A 43 -6.05 7.80 -27.65
CA VAL A 43 -7.24 7.76 -26.80
C VAL A 43 -8.28 6.84 -27.43
N GLU A 44 -8.90 6.00 -26.60
CA GLU A 44 -10.03 5.14 -27.00
C GLU A 44 -11.35 5.94 -26.89
N ARG A 45 -11.99 6.23 -28.03
CA ARG A 45 -13.34 6.82 -28.13
C ARG A 45 -14.23 5.88 -28.97
N GLU A 46 -14.82 6.35 -30.07
CA GLU A 46 -15.42 5.50 -31.12
C GLU A 46 -14.34 4.80 -31.97
N GLY A 47 -13.30 4.26 -31.31
CA GLY A 47 -12.04 3.79 -31.88
C GLY A 47 -10.83 4.57 -31.36
N LYS A 48 -9.64 4.13 -31.78
CA LYS A 48 -8.36 4.74 -31.40
C LYS A 48 -8.14 6.05 -32.16
N VAL A 49 -8.12 7.16 -31.43
CA VAL A 49 -7.85 8.50 -31.95
C VAL A 49 -6.51 8.98 -31.45
N ARG A 50 -5.58 9.25 -32.37
CA ARG A 50 -4.33 9.93 -32.05
C ARG A 50 -4.55 11.44 -31.97
N MET A 51 -4.06 12.06 -30.89
CA MET A 51 -4.11 13.50 -30.68
C MET A 51 -2.70 14.04 -30.49
N ASP A 52 -2.35 15.07 -31.27
CA ASP A 52 -1.02 15.67 -31.23
C ASP A 52 -0.94 16.78 -30.17
N SER A 53 0.26 17.06 -29.67
CA SER A 53 0.56 18.09 -28.68
C SER A 53 -0.01 19.47 -29.03
N SER A 54 -0.09 19.80 -30.32
CA SER A 54 -0.72 21.03 -30.82
C SER A 54 -2.20 21.18 -30.46
N THR A 55 -2.89 20.09 -30.09
CA THR A 55 -4.31 20.10 -29.70
C THR A 55 -4.53 20.00 -28.19
N PHE A 56 -3.49 19.76 -27.39
CA PHE A 56 -3.64 19.47 -25.96
C PHE A 56 -4.33 20.60 -25.19
N ASN A 57 -3.97 21.85 -25.46
CA ASN A 57 -4.58 23.03 -24.82
C ASN A 57 -5.90 23.49 -25.46
N LYS A 58 -6.40 22.81 -26.50
CA LYS A 58 -7.65 23.21 -27.14
C LYS A 58 -8.84 22.88 -26.24
N HIS A 59 -9.85 23.75 -26.28
CA HIS A 59 -11.13 23.55 -25.63
C HIS A 59 -12.19 23.14 -26.65
N GLY A 60 -12.75 21.94 -26.48
CA GLY A 60 -13.81 21.42 -27.35
C GLY A 60 -13.33 20.96 -28.74
N GLY A 61 -14.15 20.12 -29.37
CA GLY A 61 -13.88 19.55 -30.69
C GLY A 61 -13.44 18.08 -30.65
N SER A 62 -13.63 17.38 -31.78
CA SER A 62 -13.39 15.93 -31.89
C SER A 62 -11.92 15.52 -31.72
N ARG A 63 -10.98 16.45 -31.86
CA ARG A 63 -9.51 16.22 -31.73
C ARG A 63 -8.87 16.93 -30.54
N ALA A 64 -9.67 17.56 -29.68
CA ALA A 64 -9.19 18.12 -28.43
C ALA A 64 -9.29 17.04 -27.33
N PRO A 65 -8.20 16.75 -26.61
CA PRO A 65 -8.26 15.83 -25.50
C PRO A 65 -8.95 16.49 -24.29
N THR A 66 -9.67 15.68 -23.54
CA THR A 66 -10.20 16.05 -22.23
C THR A 66 -9.09 16.06 -21.19
N LEU A 67 -9.35 16.66 -20.01
CA LEU A 67 -8.42 16.60 -18.89
C LEU A 67 -8.13 15.15 -18.48
N LEU A 68 -9.18 14.33 -18.35
CA LEU A 68 -9.07 12.94 -17.95
C LEU A 68 -8.24 12.09 -18.92
N GLU A 69 -8.36 12.36 -20.23
CA GLU A 69 -7.56 11.68 -21.26
C GLU A 69 -6.08 12.03 -21.14
N LEU A 70 -5.76 13.31 -20.88
CA LEU A 70 -4.38 13.76 -20.64
C LEU A 70 -3.81 13.19 -19.33
N GLN A 71 -4.61 13.20 -18.26
CA GLN A 71 -4.23 12.63 -16.95
C GLN A 71 -3.95 11.13 -17.09
N THR A 72 -4.84 10.38 -17.73
CA THR A 72 -4.67 8.95 -18.00
C THR A 72 -3.41 8.67 -18.82
N ALA A 73 -3.14 9.47 -19.85
CA ALA A 73 -1.94 9.32 -20.66
C ALA A 73 -0.65 9.59 -19.85
N LEU A 74 -0.64 10.64 -19.03
CA LEU A 74 0.49 10.94 -18.14
C LEU A 74 0.68 9.83 -17.10
N THR A 75 -0.39 9.37 -16.46
CA THR A 75 -0.38 8.22 -15.53
C THR A 75 0.23 6.99 -16.17
N SER A 76 -0.24 6.61 -17.36
CA SER A 76 0.26 5.43 -18.09
C SER A 76 1.74 5.56 -18.42
N HIS A 77 2.20 6.76 -18.82
CA HIS A 77 3.61 7.00 -19.07
C HIS A 77 4.44 6.85 -17.80
N LEU A 78 4.04 7.52 -16.71
CA LEU A 78 4.74 7.47 -15.43
C LEU A 78 4.81 6.04 -14.87
N GLN A 79 3.77 5.22 -15.05
CA GLN A 79 3.77 3.79 -14.70
C GLN A 79 4.80 3.01 -15.53
N ASN A 80 4.84 3.24 -16.85
CA ASN A 80 5.75 2.53 -17.76
C ASN A 80 7.23 2.83 -17.48
N ILE A 81 7.55 4.06 -17.06
CA ILE A 81 8.93 4.42 -16.67
C ILE A 81 9.24 4.08 -15.21
N GLY A 82 8.28 3.49 -14.47
CA GLY A 82 8.43 3.13 -13.06
C GLY A 82 8.51 4.33 -12.11
N TYR A 83 8.05 5.51 -12.53
CA TYR A 83 8.10 6.77 -11.78
C TYR A 83 6.83 6.98 -10.93
N LEU A 84 5.67 6.55 -11.43
CA LEU A 84 4.47 6.43 -10.60
C LEU A 84 4.57 5.16 -9.77
N GLY A 85 4.37 5.31 -8.46
CA GLY A 85 4.00 4.18 -7.62
C GLY A 85 5.10 3.59 -6.76
N LYS A 86 6.25 4.26 -6.61
CA LYS A 86 7.20 3.94 -5.53
C LYS A 86 7.11 4.95 -4.41
N THR A 87 6.67 4.49 -3.25
CA THR A 87 6.71 5.21 -1.98
C THR A 87 8.17 5.43 -1.58
N GLU A 88 8.44 6.41 -0.72
CA GLU A 88 9.80 6.63 -0.21
C GLU A 88 10.35 5.38 0.48
N VAL A 89 9.48 4.64 1.16
CA VAL A 89 9.78 3.35 1.78
C VAL A 89 10.25 2.34 0.71
N GLN A 90 9.51 2.19 -0.39
CA GLN A 90 9.92 1.30 -1.49
C GLN A 90 11.27 1.73 -2.09
N LYS A 91 11.48 3.03 -2.34
CA LYS A 91 12.74 3.54 -2.87
C LYS A 91 13.93 3.19 -1.97
N GLN A 92 13.79 3.40 -0.66
CA GLN A 92 14.83 3.09 0.33
C GLN A 92 15.14 1.59 0.39
N PHE A 93 14.11 0.74 0.46
CA PHE A 93 14.30 -0.70 0.55
C PHE A 93 14.93 -1.28 -0.72
N GLU A 94 14.49 -0.84 -1.90
CA GLU A 94 15.10 -1.25 -3.16
C GLU A 94 16.57 -0.82 -3.29
N TYR A 95 16.89 0.41 -2.86
CA TYR A 95 18.28 0.88 -2.82
C TYR A 95 19.19 -0.04 -2.00
N HIS A 96 18.66 -0.65 -0.94
CA HIS A 96 19.37 -1.62 -0.10
C HIS A 96 19.26 -3.08 -0.59
N GLY A 97 18.71 -3.33 -1.79
CA GLY A 97 18.59 -4.68 -2.35
C GLY A 97 17.47 -5.53 -1.73
N TYR A 98 16.48 -4.86 -1.15
CA TYR A 98 15.28 -5.49 -0.63
C TYR A 98 14.13 -5.46 -1.64
N THR A 99 13.35 -6.54 -1.68
CA THR A 99 12.08 -6.59 -2.38
C THR A 99 10.97 -6.43 -1.37
N LEU A 100 10.14 -5.41 -1.56
CA LEU A 100 9.00 -5.14 -0.70
C LEU A 100 7.78 -5.94 -1.15
N ILE A 101 7.09 -6.56 -0.20
CA ILE A 101 5.80 -7.22 -0.42
C ILE A 101 4.80 -6.68 0.58
N TYR A 102 3.66 -6.20 0.09
CA TYR A 102 2.52 -5.82 0.91
C TYR A 102 1.59 -7.01 1.11
N THR A 103 1.13 -7.21 2.34
CA THR A 103 0.07 -8.18 2.61
C THR A 103 -1.29 -7.64 2.18
N PRO A 104 -2.23 -8.48 1.71
CA PRO A 104 -3.60 -8.08 1.45
C PRO A 104 -4.23 -7.30 2.61
N PRO A 105 -5.07 -6.28 2.33
CA PRO A 105 -5.73 -5.48 3.36
C PRO A 105 -6.65 -6.35 4.22
N CYS A 106 -6.76 -6.01 5.50
CA CYS A 106 -7.64 -6.68 6.46
C CYS A 106 -7.38 -8.19 6.64
N MET A 107 -6.15 -8.66 6.37
CA MET A 107 -5.77 -10.08 6.53
C MET A 107 -4.65 -10.26 7.57
N PRO A 108 -4.90 -9.97 8.87
CA PRO A 108 -3.88 -10.12 9.92
C PRO A 108 -3.38 -11.57 10.06
N GLN A 109 -4.18 -12.56 9.68
CA GLN A 109 -3.79 -13.97 9.65
C GLN A 109 -2.68 -14.29 8.62
N PHE A 110 -2.41 -13.39 7.69
CA PHE A 110 -1.30 -13.50 6.74
C PHE A 110 0.00 -12.88 7.25
N GLN A 111 -0.02 -12.26 8.43
CA GLN A 111 1.12 -11.55 9.01
C GLN A 111 1.74 -12.35 10.16
N PRO A 112 2.92 -12.98 9.96
CA PRO A 112 3.62 -13.75 11.01
C PRO A 112 3.81 -12.99 12.32
N ILE A 113 4.03 -11.68 12.25
CA ILE A 113 4.31 -10.82 13.40
C ILE A 113 3.13 -10.77 14.39
N GLU A 114 1.88 -10.95 13.93
CA GLU A 114 0.71 -10.97 14.80
C GLU A 114 0.73 -12.18 15.76
N LEU A 115 1.21 -13.33 15.29
CA LEU A 115 1.37 -14.54 16.11
C LEU A 115 2.53 -14.39 17.11
N VAL A 116 3.61 -13.71 16.70
CA VAL A 116 4.72 -13.37 17.60
C VAL A 116 4.22 -12.44 18.70
N TRP A 117 3.48 -11.39 18.36
CA TRP A 117 2.90 -10.48 19.34
C TRP A 117 1.88 -11.16 20.24
N ALA A 118 1.05 -12.07 19.73
CA ALA A 118 0.14 -12.84 20.56
C ALA A 118 0.90 -13.67 21.62
N TYR A 119 2.01 -14.31 21.22
CA TYR A 119 2.88 -15.04 22.14
C TYR A 119 3.49 -14.13 23.21
N VAL A 120 4.06 -12.99 22.82
CA VAL A 120 4.67 -12.02 23.74
C VAL A 120 3.64 -11.41 24.68
N LYS A 121 2.48 -10.96 24.16
CA LYS A 121 1.40 -10.38 24.98
C LYS A 121 0.87 -11.39 26.00
N ARG A 122 0.78 -12.67 25.63
CA ARG A 122 0.39 -13.73 26.57
C ARG A 122 1.37 -13.85 27.73
N TYR A 123 2.68 -13.78 27.47
CA TYR A 123 3.68 -13.75 28.53
C TYR A 123 3.49 -12.53 29.44
N VAL A 124 3.43 -11.33 28.86
CA VAL A 124 3.25 -10.07 29.62
C VAL A 124 1.98 -10.12 30.48
N ALA A 125 0.86 -10.57 29.91
CA ALA A 125 -0.40 -10.72 30.63
C ALA A 125 -0.32 -11.71 31.80
N SER A 126 0.44 -12.80 31.65
CA SER A 126 0.66 -13.77 32.73
C SER A 126 1.45 -13.22 33.91
N GLN A 127 2.24 -12.17 33.67
CA GLN A 127 3.06 -11.49 34.69
C GLN A 127 2.38 -10.23 35.24
N PHE A 128 1.15 -9.93 34.81
CA PHE A 128 0.47 -8.69 35.15
C PHE A 128 0.28 -8.52 36.66
N LYS A 129 0.56 -7.30 37.13
CA LYS A 129 0.32 -6.86 38.50
C LYS A 129 -0.31 -5.47 38.47
N LEU A 130 -1.22 -5.21 39.41
CA LEU A 130 -1.84 -3.90 39.54
C LEU A 130 -0.77 -2.84 39.85
N GLY A 131 -0.82 -1.71 39.15
CA GLY A 131 0.17 -0.63 39.32
C GLY A 131 1.47 -0.81 38.54
N CYS A 132 1.52 -1.73 37.56
CA CYS A 132 2.67 -1.91 36.68
C CYS A 132 3.08 -0.59 35.99
N SER A 133 4.33 -0.19 36.18
CA SER A 133 4.89 1.00 35.54
C SER A 133 5.27 0.74 34.08
N MET A 134 5.42 1.81 33.29
CA MET A 134 5.90 1.70 31.91
C MET A 134 7.30 1.06 31.80
N SER A 135 8.16 1.27 32.79
CA SER A 135 9.50 0.65 32.82
C SER A 135 9.42 -0.86 33.03
N GLU A 136 8.55 -1.30 33.95
CA GLU A 136 8.31 -2.72 34.19
C GLU A 136 7.63 -3.38 32.99
N LEU A 137 6.65 -2.71 32.39
CA LEU A 137 6.00 -3.20 31.17
C LEU A 137 7.01 -3.40 30.04
N LYS A 138 7.91 -2.43 29.81
CA LYS A 138 9.00 -2.56 28.84
C LYS A 138 9.88 -3.78 29.13
N GLN A 139 10.24 -3.99 30.39
CA GLN A 139 11.07 -5.13 30.78
C GLN A 139 10.34 -6.47 30.57
N LEU A 140 9.06 -6.56 30.92
CA LEU A 140 8.22 -7.73 30.67
C LEU A 140 8.08 -8.01 29.17
N THR A 141 7.93 -6.97 28.33
CA THR A 141 7.90 -7.12 26.88
C THR A 141 9.23 -7.66 26.35
N LEU A 142 10.37 -7.11 26.81
CA LEU A 142 11.70 -7.61 26.45
C LEU A 142 11.88 -9.08 26.88
N GLN A 143 11.45 -9.43 28.09
CA GLN A 143 11.47 -10.83 28.56
C GLN A 143 10.55 -11.71 27.69
N GLY A 144 9.38 -11.22 27.29
CA GLY A 144 8.50 -11.91 26.36
C GLY A 144 9.16 -12.25 25.03
N PHE A 145 9.99 -11.33 24.50
CA PHE A 145 10.74 -11.55 23.26
C PHE A 145 12.00 -12.40 23.43
N TYR A 146 12.80 -12.11 24.45
CA TYR A 146 14.17 -12.64 24.57
C TYR A 146 14.33 -13.74 25.62
N GLY A 147 13.25 -14.03 26.36
CA GLY A 147 13.26 -14.94 27.49
C GLY A 147 13.51 -14.23 28.82
N ASP A 148 13.16 -14.90 29.91
CA ASP A 148 13.39 -14.42 31.28
C ASP A 148 14.56 -15.11 31.98
N GLY A 149 15.23 -16.04 31.30
CA GLY A 149 16.34 -16.82 31.83
C GLY A 149 15.92 -17.97 32.76
N ASP A 150 14.61 -18.21 32.94
CA ASP A 150 14.07 -19.29 33.75
C ASP A 150 13.06 -20.12 32.95
N LYS A 151 11.77 -19.76 32.98
CA LYS A 151 10.68 -20.57 32.44
C LYS A 151 10.25 -20.17 31.05
N HIS A 152 10.53 -18.92 30.65
CA HIS A 152 10.15 -18.41 29.36
C HIS A 152 11.38 -18.29 28.47
N ILE A 153 11.40 -19.09 27.39
CA ILE A 153 12.53 -19.16 26.46
C ILE A 153 12.56 -17.99 25.47
N GLY A 154 11.47 -17.23 25.35
CA GLY A 154 11.34 -16.17 24.36
C GLY A 154 11.03 -16.68 22.95
N VAL A 155 11.13 -15.76 21.99
CA VAL A 155 10.91 -15.98 20.57
C VAL A 155 12.17 -16.59 19.97
N THR A 156 12.12 -17.89 19.68
CA THR A 156 13.26 -18.64 19.11
C THR A 156 13.16 -18.78 17.60
N SER A 157 14.26 -19.15 16.94
CA SER A 157 14.25 -19.45 15.49
C SER A 157 13.28 -20.57 15.15
N ASP A 158 13.24 -21.64 15.95
CA ASP A 158 12.30 -22.75 15.78
C ASP A 158 10.84 -22.32 15.92
N PHE A 159 10.55 -21.39 16.84
CA PHE A 159 9.23 -20.80 16.97
C PHE A 159 8.86 -19.98 15.73
N ILE A 160 9.76 -19.14 15.23
CA ILE A 160 9.55 -18.36 14.02
C ILE A 160 9.29 -19.25 12.80
N LEU A 161 10.03 -20.35 12.64
CA LEU A 161 9.78 -21.32 11.55
C LEU A 161 8.36 -21.89 11.62
N LYS A 162 7.89 -22.29 12.81
CA LYS A 162 6.52 -22.78 13.00
C LYS A 162 5.46 -21.72 12.72
N VAL A 163 5.74 -20.46 13.08
CA VAL A 163 4.85 -19.33 12.76
C VAL A 163 4.75 -19.13 11.25
N ILE A 164 5.87 -19.17 10.53
CA ILE A 164 5.89 -19.05 9.07
C ILE A 164 5.12 -20.21 8.42
N GLU A 165 5.38 -21.45 8.85
CA GLU A 165 4.66 -22.64 8.36
C GLU A 165 3.16 -22.53 8.59
N HIS A 166 2.74 -22.05 9.77
CA HIS A 166 1.33 -21.82 10.07
C HIS A 166 0.70 -20.82 9.10
N VAL A 167 1.34 -19.66 8.91
CA VAL A 167 0.84 -18.60 8.00
C VAL A 167 0.77 -19.10 6.56
N HIS A 168 1.77 -19.84 6.08
CA HIS A 168 1.74 -20.48 4.77
C HIS A 168 0.55 -21.44 4.65
N GLY A 169 0.28 -22.24 5.69
CA GLY A 169 -0.89 -23.13 5.73
C GLY A 169 -2.22 -22.38 5.65
N VAL A 170 -2.32 -21.21 6.27
CA VAL A 170 -3.50 -20.33 6.17
C VAL A 170 -3.63 -19.80 4.74
N ILE A 171 -2.57 -19.23 4.16
CA ILE A 171 -2.59 -18.68 2.79
C ILE A 171 -2.94 -19.75 1.75
N ASN A 172 -2.35 -20.94 1.86
CA ASN A 172 -2.64 -22.07 0.97
C ASN A 172 -4.11 -22.49 1.01
N ARG A 173 -4.80 -22.32 2.14
CA ARG A 173 -6.24 -22.58 2.23
C ARG A 173 -7.04 -21.59 1.39
N TYR A 174 -6.69 -20.31 1.47
CA TYR A 174 -7.31 -19.27 0.64
C TYR A 174 -7.06 -19.50 -0.86
N ILE A 175 -5.82 -19.82 -1.25
CA ILE A 175 -5.48 -20.16 -2.64
C ILE A 175 -6.37 -21.30 -3.16
N LYS A 176 -6.59 -22.33 -2.33
CA LYS A 176 -7.41 -23.49 -2.70
C LYS A 176 -8.90 -23.16 -2.85
N GLU A 177 -9.41 -22.21 -2.06
CA GLU A 177 -10.81 -21.80 -2.08
C GLU A 177 -11.11 -20.78 -3.18
N ASP A 178 -10.07 -20.15 -3.74
CA ASP A 178 -10.17 -19.13 -4.76
C ASP A 178 -10.48 -19.70 -6.16
N VAL A 179 -11.34 -18.99 -6.90
CA VAL A 179 -11.79 -19.39 -8.25
C VAL A 179 -10.73 -19.17 -9.33
N GLN A 180 -9.83 -18.22 -9.13
CA GLN A 180 -8.78 -17.78 -10.04
C GLN A 180 -7.39 -18.29 -9.65
N LEU A 181 -7.18 -18.79 -8.43
CA LEU A 181 -5.88 -19.30 -7.99
C LEU A 181 -5.83 -20.83 -7.90
N ASP A 182 -4.62 -21.38 -7.96
CA ASP A 182 -4.30 -22.79 -7.73
C ASP A 182 -2.88 -22.95 -7.17
N GLY A 183 -2.52 -24.16 -6.76
CA GLY A 183 -1.19 -24.51 -6.28
C GLY A 183 -0.97 -24.19 -4.80
N THR A 184 0.19 -23.62 -4.47
CA THR A 184 0.58 -23.20 -3.12
C THR A 184 1.26 -21.83 -3.15
N ILE A 185 1.48 -21.21 -2.00
CA ILE A 185 2.20 -19.93 -1.89
C ILE A 185 3.61 -19.99 -2.51
N ASP A 186 4.29 -21.14 -2.42
CA ASP A 186 5.61 -21.34 -3.03
C ASP A 186 5.55 -21.58 -4.54
N LYS A 187 4.37 -21.97 -5.05
CA LYS A 187 4.12 -22.35 -6.45
C LYS A 187 2.72 -21.90 -6.87
N LEU A 188 2.50 -20.59 -6.83
CA LEU A 188 1.19 -20.00 -7.12
C LEU A 188 0.91 -20.09 -8.62
N ILE A 189 -0.28 -20.54 -8.96
CA ILE A 189 -0.77 -20.59 -10.34
C ILE A 189 -1.98 -19.69 -10.46
N VAL A 190 -1.94 -18.74 -11.39
CA VAL A 190 -3.09 -17.90 -11.74
C VAL A 190 -3.80 -18.54 -12.92
N LYS A 191 -5.05 -18.94 -12.72
CA LYS A 191 -5.91 -19.47 -13.79
C LYS A 191 -6.28 -18.33 -14.72
N PRO A 192 -6.29 -18.55 -16.06
CA PRO A 192 -6.70 -17.52 -17.00
C PRO A 192 -8.17 -17.15 -16.74
N SER A 193 -8.42 -15.90 -16.39
CA SER A 193 -9.78 -15.37 -16.24
C SER A 193 -10.52 -15.44 -17.58
N THR A 194 -11.73 -16.00 -17.57
CA THR A 194 -12.70 -15.90 -18.69
C THR A 194 -13.35 -14.54 -18.78
N VAL A 195 -13.11 -13.66 -17.81
CA VAL A 195 -13.56 -12.28 -17.77
C VAL A 195 -12.38 -11.39 -18.14
N ALA A 196 -12.52 -10.64 -19.23
CA ALA A 196 -11.59 -9.59 -19.60
C ALA A 196 -11.48 -8.62 -18.42
N ILE A 197 -10.29 -8.48 -17.85
CA ILE A 197 -10.01 -7.45 -16.84
C ILE A 197 -10.17 -6.12 -17.56
N ASN A 198 -11.26 -5.40 -17.30
CA ASN A 198 -11.40 -4.02 -17.73
C ASN A 198 -10.41 -3.20 -16.90
N SER A 199 -9.48 -2.49 -17.55
CA SER A 199 -8.51 -1.61 -16.90
C SER A 199 -9.13 -0.52 -16.01
N SER A 200 -10.45 -0.34 -16.05
CA SER A 200 -11.21 0.54 -15.15
C SER A 200 -11.22 0.07 -13.69
N ASP A 201 -11.11 -1.24 -13.44
CA ASP A 201 -11.29 -1.79 -12.09
C ASP A 201 -10.02 -1.62 -11.24
N ILE A 202 -8.84 -1.64 -11.86
CA ILE A 202 -7.55 -1.33 -11.21
C ILE A 202 -7.47 0.17 -10.85
N ILE A 203 -8.05 1.04 -11.67
CA ILE A 203 -8.06 2.49 -11.43
C ILE A 203 -8.99 2.84 -10.27
N ASN A 204 -10.14 2.17 -10.15
CA ASN A 204 -11.11 2.47 -9.09
C ASN A 204 -10.60 2.12 -7.68
N ASP A 205 -9.81 1.05 -7.51
CA ASP A 205 -9.27 0.71 -6.18
C ASP A 205 -8.21 1.73 -5.72
N GLN A 206 -7.36 2.24 -6.63
CA GLN A 206 -6.39 3.31 -6.29
C GLN A 206 -7.10 4.64 -5.97
N VAL A 207 -8.17 4.97 -6.69
CA VAL A 207 -8.93 6.21 -6.47
C VAL A 207 -9.81 6.13 -5.21
N ASN A 208 -10.35 4.95 -4.87
CA ASN A 208 -11.15 4.76 -3.66
C ASN A 208 -10.29 4.72 -2.38
N GLU A 209 -9.10 4.12 -2.39
CA GLU A 209 -8.18 4.18 -1.24
C GLU A 209 -7.74 5.62 -0.95
N LEU A 210 -7.48 6.43 -1.99
CA LEU A 210 -7.14 7.86 -1.86
C LEU A 210 -8.32 8.73 -1.38
N GLY A 211 -9.55 8.41 -1.81
CA GLY A 211 -10.76 9.12 -1.40
C GLY A 211 -11.15 8.85 0.06
N ALA A 212 -11.00 7.62 0.54
CA ALA A 212 -11.22 7.26 1.95
C ALA A 212 -10.19 7.93 2.88
N PHE A 213 -8.93 8.02 2.43
CA PHE A 213 -7.84 8.65 3.18
C PHE A 213 -8.05 10.15 3.44
N MET A 214 -8.64 10.89 2.49
CA MET A 214 -8.89 12.33 2.67
C MET A 214 -10.05 12.62 3.62
N GLY A 215 -11.08 11.76 3.66
CA GLY A 215 -12.20 11.91 4.59
C GLY A 215 -11.77 11.75 6.06
N GLU A 216 -10.89 10.79 6.34
CA GLU A 216 -10.42 10.53 7.71
C GLU A 216 -9.43 11.59 8.22
N MET A 217 -8.58 12.17 7.35
CA MET A 217 -7.70 13.28 7.75
C MET A 217 -8.50 14.56 8.04
N GLU A 218 -9.48 14.92 7.22
CA GLU A 218 -10.28 16.14 7.49
C GLU A 218 -11.03 16.04 8.83
N ASP A 219 -11.49 14.85 9.22
CA ASP A 219 -12.17 14.63 10.50
C ASP A 219 -11.19 14.68 11.71
N GLU A 220 -9.96 14.18 11.59
CA GLU A 220 -8.95 14.25 12.66
C GLU A 220 -8.42 15.68 12.90
N TYR A 221 -8.26 16.51 11.85
CA TYR A 221 -7.84 17.92 12.02
C TYR A 221 -8.93 18.78 12.64
N VAL A 222 -10.21 18.50 12.34
CA VAL A 222 -11.35 19.22 12.95
C VAL A 222 -11.53 18.86 14.43
N GLU A 223 -11.18 17.64 14.85
CA GLU A 223 -11.17 17.27 16.27
C GLU A 223 -9.99 17.88 17.04
N GLN A 224 -8.80 18.02 16.44
CA GLN A 224 -7.65 18.63 17.11
C GLN A 224 -7.81 20.13 17.35
N GLU A 225 -8.38 20.88 16.39
CA GLU A 225 -8.65 22.32 16.59
C GLU A 225 -9.70 22.58 17.69
N LYS A 226 -10.69 21.70 17.87
CA LYS A 226 -11.67 21.82 18.97
C LYS A 226 -11.08 21.58 20.34
N ILE A 227 -10.06 20.73 20.44
CA ILE A 227 -9.39 20.43 21.71
C ILE A 227 -8.46 21.59 22.12
N GLU A 228 -7.79 22.27 21.18
CA GLU A 228 -6.92 23.40 21.51
C GLU A 228 -7.66 24.65 22.00
N ASP A 229 -8.90 24.87 21.53
CA ASP A 229 -9.77 25.95 22.01
C ASP A 229 -10.36 25.68 23.40
N GLU A 230 -10.59 24.42 23.76
CA GLU A 230 -11.18 24.04 25.06
C GLU A 230 -10.17 24.11 26.23
N TYR A 231 -8.86 24.12 25.92
CA TYR A 231 -7.77 24.24 26.92
C TYR A 231 -7.09 25.62 26.96
N SER A 232 -7.53 26.57 26.13
CA SER A 232 -7.01 27.96 26.10
C SER A 232 -7.91 28.99 26.80
N SER A 233 -8.92 28.55 27.58
CA SER A 233 -9.85 29.40 28.33
C SER A 233 -9.68 29.31 29.85
#